data_AF-A0A942GL40-F1
#
_entry.id   AF-A0A942GL40-F1
#
_cell.length_a   1.000
_cell.length_b   1.000
_cell.length_c   1.000
_cell.angle_alpha   90.00
_cell.angle_beta   90.00
_cell.angle_gamma   90.00
#
_symmetry.space_group_name_H-M   'P 1'
#
loop_
_entity.id
_entity.type
_entity.pdbx_description
1 polymer ?
#
loop_
_entity_poly.entity_id
_entity_poly.type
_entity_poly.pdbx_seq_one_letter_code
_entity_poly.pdbx_strand_id
1 'polypeptide(L)'
;MPATKDGGWVLDDRGVDYPIYGLQCMRCKHLRDERPEDNIGSRCAAFALIPREILEGKHDHTQPFPGDGGIRFEPKSGGAIGQKKITAHRPLPG
;
A
#
# COMPACT_ATOMS: atom_id res chain seq x y z
N MET A 1 1.97 -23.94 -17.86
CA MET A 1 1.49 -23.56 -16.51
C MET A 1 1.27 -24.84 -15.74
N PRO A 2 1.91 -25.09 -14.58
CA PRO A 2 1.81 -26.38 -13.93
C PRO A 2 0.43 -26.54 -13.29
N ALA A 3 -0.39 -27.42 -13.85
CA ALA A 3 -1.61 -27.91 -13.24
C ALA A 3 -1.25 -28.71 -11.97
N THR A 4 -2.06 -28.59 -10.91
CA THR A 4 -1.93 -29.55 -9.80
C THR A 4 -2.25 -30.96 -10.31
N LYS A 5 -1.79 -31.97 -9.57
CA LYS A 5 -1.95 -33.40 -9.91
C LYS A 5 -3.42 -33.81 -10.07
N ASP A 6 -4.33 -33.04 -9.46
CA ASP A 6 -5.78 -33.23 -9.45
C ASP A 6 -6.53 -32.33 -10.47
N GLY A 7 -5.81 -31.64 -11.37
CA GLY A 7 -6.43 -30.76 -12.37
C GLY A 7 -6.88 -29.39 -11.84
N GLY A 8 -6.42 -29.00 -10.65
CA GLY A 8 -6.67 -27.69 -10.06
C GLY A 8 -5.69 -26.61 -10.52
N TRP A 9 -6.09 -25.35 -10.31
CA TRP A 9 -5.29 -24.17 -10.60
C TRP A 9 -4.40 -23.82 -9.40
N VAL A 10 -3.08 -23.71 -9.61
CA VAL A 10 -2.18 -23.10 -8.62
C VAL A 10 -2.19 -21.60 -8.84
N LEU A 11 -2.69 -20.86 -7.85
CA LEU A 11 -2.44 -19.41 -7.73
C LEU A 11 -0.98 -19.23 -7.29
N ASP A 12 -0.12 -18.89 -8.26
CA ASP A 12 1.31 -18.63 -8.04
C ASP A 12 1.57 -17.12 -7.92
N ASP A 13 1.12 -16.52 -6.82
CA ASP A 13 1.33 -15.09 -6.53
C ASP A 13 2.77 -14.77 -6.08
N ARG A 14 3.73 -15.69 -6.26
CA ARG A 14 5.14 -15.48 -5.89
C ARG A 14 5.86 -14.47 -6.80
N GLY A 15 5.27 -14.12 -7.94
CA GLY A 15 5.83 -13.20 -8.93
C GLY A 15 5.14 -11.84 -9.03
N VAL A 16 4.13 -11.54 -8.21
CA VAL A 16 3.44 -10.25 -8.27
C VAL A 16 4.22 -9.23 -7.43
N ASP A 17 4.95 -8.33 -8.10
CA ASP A 17 5.56 -7.13 -7.51
C ASP A 17 4.43 -6.16 -7.12
N TYR A 18 3.69 -6.48 -6.06
CA TYR A 18 2.74 -5.54 -5.49
C TYR A 18 3.54 -4.35 -4.93
N PRO A 19 3.27 -3.11 -5.39
CA PRO A 19 3.93 -1.95 -4.82
C PRO A 19 3.60 -1.89 -3.32
N ILE A 20 4.62 -2.08 -2.49
CA ILE A 20 4.48 -1.99 -1.04
C ILE A 20 4.33 -0.51 -0.70
N TYR A 21 3.08 -0.07 -0.55
CA TYR A 21 2.78 1.27 -0.12
C TYR A 21 3.09 1.44 1.37
N GLY A 22 3.81 2.51 1.71
CA GLY A 22 4.06 2.90 3.08
C GLY A 22 2.76 3.21 3.85
N LEU A 23 2.78 3.03 5.16
CA LEU A 23 1.61 3.25 6.03
C LEU A 23 1.04 4.67 5.94
N GLN A 24 1.90 5.67 5.74
CA GLN A 24 1.48 7.06 5.58
C GLN A 24 0.69 7.24 4.27
N CYS A 25 1.15 6.63 3.18
CA CYS A 25 0.46 6.67 1.88
C CYS A 25 -0.97 6.11 2.01
N MET A 26 -1.11 4.89 2.55
CA MET A 26 -2.41 4.20 2.66
C MET A 26 -3.43 4.96 3.53
N ARG A 27 -2.94 5.70 4.52
CA ARG A 27 -3.76 6.44 5.49
C ARG A 27 -3.98 7.91 5.11
N CYS A 28 -3.34 8.39 4.05
CA CYS A 28 -3.47 9.77 3.62
C CYS A 28 -4.79 9.98 2.87
N LYS A 29 -5.51 11.05 3.20
CA LYS A 29 -6.73 11.50 2.51
C LYS A 29 -6.48 11.83 1.04
N HIS A 30 -5.26 12.20 0.68
CA HIS A 30 -4.90 12.56 -0.69
C HIS A 30 -4.60 11.36 -1.59
N LEU A 31 -4.52 10.14 -1.04
CA LEU A 31 -4.40 8.91 -1.81
C LEU A 31 -5.75 8.54 -2.42
N ARG A 32 -5.83 8.54 -3.76
CA ARG A 32 -7.00 8.11 -4.51
C ARG A 32 -6.83 6.64 -4.92
N ASP A 33 -7.84 5.83 -4.59
CA ASP A 33 -7.88 4.40 -4.90
C ASP A 33 -8.34 4.11 -6.34
N GLU A 34 -8.64 5.17 -7.10
CA GLU A 34 -9.03 5.08 -8.51
C GLU A 34 -7.87 4.50 -9.33
N ARG A 35 -7.92 3.19 -9.58
CA ARG A 35 -7.08 2.51 -10.57
C ARG A 35 -7.79 2.63 -11.91
N PRO A 36 -7.27 3.39 -12.88
CA PRO A 36 -7.72 3.26 -14.25
C PRO A 36 -7.44 1.82 -14.71
N GLU A 37 -8.31 1.23 -15.53
CA GLU A 37 -8.15 -0.14 -16.06
C GLU A 37 -6.76 -0.36 -16.71
N ASP A 38 -6.14 0.71 -17.21
CA ASP A 38 -4.83 0.71 -17.88
C ASP A 38 -3.65 1.18 -17.00
N ASN A 39 -3.86 1.49 -15.72
CA ASN A 39 -2.81 2.04 -14.84
C ASN A 39 -2.71 1.28 -13.51
N ILE A 40 -1.55 0.66 -13.29
CA ILE A 40 -1.23 -0.14 -12.10
C ILE A 40 -0.84 0.76 -10.88
N GLY A 41 -0.89 2.09 -11.02
CA GLY A 41 -0.42 3.03 -10.00
C GLY A 41 -1.52 3.73 -9.21
N SER A 42 -1.34 3.87 -7.89
CA SER A 42 -2.15 4.77 -7.06
C SER A 42 -1.90 6.25 -7.41
N ARG A 43 -2.94 7.08 -7.35
CA ARG A 43 -2.85 8.52 -7.63
C ARG A 43 -2.83 9.31 -6.32
N CYS A 44 -2.00 10.34 -6.25
CA CYS A 44 -1.93 11.26 -5.11
C CYS A 44 -2.28 12.68 -5.58
N ALA A 45 -2.96 13.46 -4.76
CA ALA A 45 -3.23 14.87 -5.09
C ALA A 45 -1.97 15.75 -5.09
N ALA A 46 -0.95 15.39 -4.31
CA ALA A 46 0.31 16.13 -4.21
C ALA A 46 1.23 15.92 -5.43
N PHE A 47 1.15 14.74 -6.07
CA PHE A 47 2.07 14.36 -7.13
C PHE A 47 1.33 13.75 -8.33
N ALA A 48 1.64 14.23 -9.53
CA ALA A 48 1.18 13.60 -10.76
C ALA A 48 1.80 12.21 -10.96
N LEU A 49 3.08 12.06 -10.62
CA LEU A 49 3.81 10.79 -10.53
C LEU A 49 4.46 10.72 -9.15
N ILE A 50 4.05 9.77 -8.32
CA ILE A 50 4.52 9.68 -6.94
C ILE A 50 5.95 9.11 -6.93
N PRO A 51 6.92 9.82 -6.31
CA PRO A 51 8.28 9.30 -6.16
C PRO A 51 8.29 7.96 -5.42
N ARG A 52 9.18 7.04 -5.82
CA ARG A 52 9.27 5.70 -5.19
C ARG A 52 9.50 5.79 -3.68
N GLU A 53 10.34 6.73 -3.24
CA GLU A 53 10.67 6.95 -1.83
C GLU A 53 9.44 7.34 -1.00
N ILE A 54 8.53 8.11 -1.59
CA ILE A 54 7.26 8.51 -1.00
C ILE A 54 6.29 7.31 -0.99
N LEU A 55 6.21 6.57 -2.11
CA LEU A 55 5.39 5.36 -2.23
C LEU A 55 5.78 4.29 -1.22
N GLU A 56 7.07 3.99 -1.07
CA GLU A 56 7.62 3.01 -0.13
C GLU A 56 7.57 3.48 1.33
N GLY A 57 7.21 4.75 1.59
CA GLY A 57 7.19 5.33 2.94
C GLY A 57 8.58 5.56 3.54
N LYS A 58 9.61 5.73 2.70
CA LYS A 58 10.98 6.07 3.12
C LYS A 58 11.14 7.53 3.55
N HIS A 59 10.18 8.37 3.17
CA HIS A 59 10.11 9.77 3.58
C HIS A 59 8.86 10.02 4.43
N ASP A 60 8.95 10.94 5.38
CA ASP A 60 7.84 11.34 6.23
C ASP A 60 6.95 12.34 5.49
N HIS A 61 5.68 12.00 5.27
CA HIS A 61 4.78 12.79 4.43
C HIS A 61 4.29 14.06 5.13
N THR A 62 4.61 14.27 6.41
CA THR A 62 4.32 15.53 7.11
C THR A 62 5.39 16.60 6.83
N GLN A 63 6.55 16.20 6.31
CA GLN A 63 7.62 17.09 5.90
C GLN A 63 7.43 17.55 4.44
N PRO A 64 7.90 18.76 4.09
CA PRO A 64 7.91 19.21 2.71
C PRO A 64 8.82 18.31 1.86
N PHE A 65 8.38 17.97 0.65
CA PHE A 65 9.14 17.16 -0.30
C PHE A 65 9.17 17.85 -1.67
N PRO A 66 10.32 17.85 -2.39
CA PRO A 66 10.40 18.50 -3.69
C PRO A 66 9.27 18.06 -4.64
N GLY A 67 8.43 19.01 -5.04
CA GLY A 67 7.31 18.78 -5.95
C GLY A 67 5.97 18.42 -5.28
N ASP A 68 5.85 18.49 -3.95
CA ASP A 68 4.58 18.20 -3.23
C ASP A 68 3.48 19.25 -3.42
N GLY A 69 3.82 20.40 -4.03
CA GLY A 69 2.86 21.48 -4.31
C GLY A 69 2.28 22.15 -3.07
N GLY A 70 2.87 21.94 -1.89
CA GLY A 70 2.36 22.41 -0.60
C GLY A 70 1.37 21.44 0.06
N ILE A 71 1.09 20.29 -0.55
CA ILE A 71 0.15 19.28 -0.05
C ILE A 71 0.92 18.25 0.77
N ARG A 72 0.60 18.17 2.06
CA ARG A 72 1.24 17.27 3.03
C ARG A 72 0.27 16.21 3.51
N PHE A 73 0.77 15.31 4.35
CA PHE A 73 -0.04 14.27 4.96
C PHE A 73 -1.23 14.85 5.75
N GLU A 74 -2.42 14.48 5.30
CA GLU A 74 -3.65 14.64 6.06
C GLU A 74 -4.27 13.24 6.28
N PRO A 75 -4.55 12.82 7.52
CA PRO A 75 -5.12 11.50 7.78
C PRO A 75 -6.57 11.40 7.28
N LYS A 76 -6.97 10.24 6.77
CA LYS A 76 -8.38 9.93 6.49
C LYS A 76 -9.20 10.03 7.80
N SER A 77 -10.29 10.80 7.78
CA SER A 77 -11.20 10.96 8.93
C SER A 77 -11.92 9.63 9.23
N GLY A 78 -11.31 8.77 10.06
CA GLY A 78 -11.94 7.49 10.45
C GLY A 78 -11.05 6.37 10.98
N GLY A 79 -9.86 6.67 11.54
CA GLY A 79 -8.96 5.61 12.04
C GLY A 79 -8.27 6.01 13.33
N ALA A 80 -8.94 5.79 14.46
CA ALA A 80 -8.31 5.84 15.78
C ALA A 80 -7.03 4.97 15.79
N ILE A 81 -5.96 5.54 16.30
CA ILE A 81 -4.67 4.87 16.55
C ILE A 81 -4.83 3.71 17.55
N GLY A 82 -5.20 2.54 17.05
CA GLY A 82 -5.14 1.28 17.79
C GLY A 82 -4.02 0.40 17.25
N GLN A 83 -2.80 0.55 17.76
CA GLN A 83 -1.78 -0.49 17.62
C GLN A 83 -2.28 -1.74 18.38
N LYS A 84 -3.12 -2.56 17.74
CA LYS A 84 -3.44 -3.88 18.28
C LYS A 84 -2.16 -4.69 18.16
N LYS A 85 -1.48 -4.88 19.29
CA LYS A 85 -0.35 -5.79 19.44
C LYS A 85 -0.76 -7.13 18.84
N ILE A 86 -0.01 -7.60 17.84
CA ILE A 86 -0.14 -8.96 17.34
C ILE A 86 0.36 -9.92 18.42
N THR A 87 -0.55 -10.43 19.24
CA THR A 87 -0.20 -11.54 20.14
C THR A 87 -0.01 -12.79 19.28
N ALA A 88 1.15 -13.44 19.44
CA ALA A 88 1.56 -14.62 18.69
C ALA A 88 0.45 -15.67 18.55
N HIS A 89 0.27 -16.17 17.32
CA HIS A 89 -0.64 -17.26 17.02
C HIS A 89 -0.25 -18.52 17.81
N ARG A 90 -1.19 -19.02 18.61
CA ARG A 90 -1.10 -20.28 19.36
C ARG A 90 -0.95 -21.45 18.36
N PRO A 91 0.02 -22.37 18.52
CA PRO A 91 0.12 -23.54 17.65
C PRO A 91 -1.08 -24.49 17.87
N LEU A 92 -1.58 -25.06 16.78
CA LEU A 92 -2.63 -26.08 16.75
C LEU A 92 -2.09 -27.40 17.35
N PRO A 93 -2.82 -28.07 18.26
CA PRO A 93 -2.44 -29.43 18.68
C PRO A 93 -2.73 -30.43 17.55
N GLY A 94 -1.78 -31.36 17.36
CA GLY A 94 -1.89 -32.50 16.43
C GLY A 94 -2.63 -33.70 17.01
#